data_AF-A0A975HZI8-F1
#
_entry.id   AF-A0A975HZI8-F1
#
_cell.length_a   1.000
_cell.length_b   1.000
_cell.length_c   1.000
_cell.angle_alpha   90.00
_cell.angle_beta   90.00
_cell.angle_gamma   90.00
#
_symmetry.space_group_name_H-M   'P 1'
#
loop_
_entity.id
_entity.type
_entity.pdbx_description
1 polymer ?
#
loop_
_entity_poly.entity_id
_entity_poly.type
_entity_poly.pdbx_seq_one_letter_code
_entity_poly.pdbx_strand_id
1 'polypeptide(L)'
;MKSLLVCAVEPYSPGDGADVTLRSDKAEIVVLCYPCGLVVGDTVENRLSILSGNVHSAYLSDWPEEDKVLRSHHKLERVGNYAYRGVGQVVNHAEGLVDVLGFVIDFGSVPCDGAVEFEVSRVDI
;
A
#
# COMPACT_ATOMS: atom_id res chain seq x y z
N MET A 1 -2.92 11.46 -8.45
CA MET A 1 -3.10 10.03 -8.11
C MET A 1 -4.52 9.62 -8.48
N LYS A 2 -4.75 8.36 -8.88
CA LYS A 2 -6.12 7.84 -9.10
C LYS A 2 -6.75 7.55 -7.75
N SER A 3 -8.03 7.83 -7.56
CA SER A 3 -8.74 7.55 -6.31
C SER A 3 -9.06 6.06 -6.10
N LEU A 4 -9.32 5.66 -4.86
CA LEU A 4 -9.73 4.30 -4.50
C LEU A 4 -11.23 4.25 -4.23
N LEU A 5 -11.88 3.15 -4.62
CA LEU A 5 -13.30 2.92 -4.35
C LEU A 5 -13.48 2.11 -3.05
N VAL A 6 -14.32 2.60 -2.15
CA VAL A 6 -14.73 1.87 -0.95
C VAL A 6 -15.75 0.80 -1.36
N CYS A 7 -15.34 -0.48 -1.25
CA CYS A 7 -16.14 -1.63 -1.68
C CYS A 7 -16.86 -2.33 -0.54
N ALA A 8 -16.27 -2.35 0.66
CA ALA A 8 -16.88 -2.91 1.86
C ALA A 8 -16.41 -2.14 3.09
N VAL A 9 -17.30 -2.05 4.09
CA VAL A 9 -17.01 -1.46 5.41
C VAL A 9 -17.60 -2.39 6.46
N GLU A 10 -16.74 -3.01 7.26
CA GLU A 10 -17.12 -3.92 8.34
C GLU A 10 -16.74 -3.27 9.69
N PRO A 11 -17.68 -2.58 10.36
CA PRO A 11 -17.41 -1.91 11.62
C PRO A 11 -17.20 -2.91 12.76
N TYR A 12 -16.20 -2.67 13.62
CA TYR A 12 -15.97 -3.45 14.83
C TYR A 12 -16.95 -3.11 15.96
N SER A 13 -17.29 -1.83 16.06
CA SER A 13 -18.27 -1.24 16.96
C SER A 13 -18.89 -0.02 16.28
N PRO A 14 -20.06 0.46 16.72
CA PRO A 14 -20.63 1.69 16.19
C PRO A 14 -19.69 2.89 16.47
N GLY A 15 -18.96 3.35 15.45
CA GLY A 15 -18.29 4.66 15.45
C GLY A 15 -16.79 4.69 15.78
N ASP A 16 -16.15 3.57 16.14
CA ASP A 16 -14.71 3.57 16.47
C ASP A 16 -13.85 3.24 15.25
N GLY A 17 -13.86 2.00 14.79
CA GLY A 17 -13.04 1.54 13.68
C GLY A 17 -13.72 0.48 12.82
N ALA A 18 -13.27 0.37 11.58
CA ALA A 18 -13.81 -0.58 10.61
C ALA A 18 -12.72 -1.19 9.73
N ASP A 19 -12.96 -2.42 9.28
CA ASP A 19 -12.25 -3.01 8.16
C ASP A 19 -12.82 -2.41 6.88
N VAL A 20 -11.98 -1.71 6.12
CA VAL A 20 -12.38 -1.11 4.85
C VAL A 20 -11.70 -1.84 3.71
N THR A 21 -12.50 -2.38 2.80
CA THR A 21 -11.98 -2.94 1.55
C THR A 21 -11.98 -1.85 0.49
N LEU A 22 -10.79 -1.49 0.04
CA LEU A 22 -10.55 -0.51 -1.02
C LEU A 22 -10.20 -1.23 -2.31
N ARG A 23 -10.69 -0.72 -3.44
CA ARG A 23 -10.42 -1.24 -4.78
C ARG A 23 -9.68 -0.22 -5.62
N SER A 24 -8.55 -0.65 -6.19
CA SER A 24 -7.84 0.05 -7.26
C SER A 24 -8.29 -0.48 -8.63
N ASP A 25 -7.67 0.00 -9.71
CA ASP A 25 -7.89 -0.55 -11.05
C ASP A 25 -7.26 -1.94 -11.26
N LYS A 26 -6.44 -2.42 -10.32
CA LYS A 26 -5.67 -3.68 -10.45
C LYS A 26 -5.96 -4.70 -9.35
N ALA A 27 -6.34 -4.27 -8.15
CA ALA A 27 -6.46 -5.16 -7.00
C ALA A 27 -7.40 -4.59 -5.92
N GLU A 28 -7.59 -5.38 -4.85
CA GLU A 28 -8.28 -4.99 -3.63
C GLU A 28 -7.32 -5.07 -2.44
N ILE A 29 -7.52 -4.19 -1.46
CA ILE A 29 -6.77 -4.17 -0.20
C ILE A 29 -7.73 -3.94 0.97
N VAL A 30 -7.51 -4.66 2.06
CA VAL A 30 -8.21 -4.44 3.34
C VAL A 30 -7.31 -3.62 4.26
N VAL A 31 -7.83 -2.50 4.74
CA VAL A 31 -7.12 -1.53 5.59
C VAL A 31 -7.94 -1.21 6.84
N LEU A 32 -7.27 -0.70 7.87
CA LEU A 32 -7.94 -0.18 9.05
C LEU A 32 -8.36 1.28 8.79
N CYS A 33 -9.58 1.61 9.18
CA CYS A 33 -10.11 2.97 9.18
C CYS A 33 -10.43 3.36 10.62
N TYR A 34 -9.77 4.39 11.17
CA TYR A 34 -10.01 4.86 12.55
C TYR A 34 -9.65 6.36 12.73
N PRO A 35 -10.60 7.22 13.19
CA PRO A 35 -12.04 6.96 13.32
C PRO A 35 -12.69 6.77 11.94
N CYS A 36 -13.67 5.88 11.82
CA CYS A 36 -14.25 5.58 10.50
C CYS A 36 -15.58 6.28 10.20
N GLY A 37 -15.60 7.08 9.14
CA GLY A 37 -16.79 7.72 8.58
C GLY A 37 -17.10 7.32 7.12
N LEU A 38 -16.38 6.34 6.58
CA LEU A 38 -16.53 5.91 5.18
C LEU A 38 -17.76 5.02 4.99
N VAL A 39 -18.40 5.14 3.83
CA VAL A 39 -19.48 4.26 3.39
C VAL A 39 -19.16 3.61 2.05
N VAL A 40 -19.80 2.47 1.78
CA VAL A 40 -19.64 1.76 0.50
C VAL A 40 -20.08 2.66 -0.66
N GLY A 41 -19.24 2.73 -1.69
CA GLY A 41 -19.43 3.61 -2.85
C GLY A 41 -18.66 4.93 -2.75
N ASP A 42 -18.11 5.27 -1.57
CA ASP A 42 -17.25 6.44 -1.43
C ASP A 42 -15.97 6.28 -2.24
N THR A 43 -15.40 7.43 -2.59
CA THR A 43 -14.14 7.52 -3.30
C THR A 43 -13.15 8.28 -2.44
N VAL A 44 -12.03 7.65 -2.10
CA VAL A 44 -11.00 8.20 -1.20
C VAL A 44 -9.72 8.53 -1.95
N GLU A 45 -8.92 9.42 -1.37
CA GLU A 45 -7.57 9.68 -1.86
C GLU A 45 -6.73 8.40 -1.78
N ASN A 46 -5.97 8.13 -2.83
CA ASN A 46 -5.08 6.98 -2.87
C ASN A 46 -3.74 7.34 -2.25
N ARG A 47 -3.76 7.48 -0.93
CA ARG A 47 -2.58 7.67 -0.09
C ARG A 47 -2.84 6.92 1.21
N LEU A 48 -2.40 5.66 1.24
CA LEU A 48 -2.50 4.80 2.41
C LEU A 48 -1.33 5.06 3.35
N SER A 49 -1.56 5.01 4.65
CA SER A 49 -0.51 5.18 5.65
C SER A 49 -0.19 3.85 6.33
N ILE A 50 0.97 3.77 7.00
CA ILE A 50 1.39 2.57 7.74
C ILE A 50 1.66 2.90 9.20
N LEU A 51 1.38 1.96 10.09
CA LEU A 51 1.79 2.10 11.50
C LEU A 51 3.29 1.83 11.67
N SER A 52 3.76 0.73 11.07
CA SER A 52 5.16 0.34 11.07
C SER A 52 5.44 -0.67 9.96
N GLY A 53 6.66 -0.67 9.46
CA GLY A 53 7.11 -1.60 8.46
C GLY A 53 8.56 -1.35 8.06
N ASN A 54 9.09 -2.25 7.25
CA ASN A 54 10.41 -2.13 6.65
C ASN A 54 10.26 -2.03 5.14
N VAL A 55 11.11 -1.22 4.52
CA VAL A 55 11.24 -1.10 3.07
C VAL A 55 12.72 -1.15 2.70
N HIS A 56 13.06 -2.02 1.76
CA HIS A 56 14.44 -2.19 1.28
C HIS A 56 14.47 -2.24 -0.25
N SER A 57 15.62 -1.93 -0.83
CA SER A 57 15.82 -2.06 -2.28
C SER A 57 15.59 -3.52 -2.68
N ALA A 58 14.78 -3.76 -3.70
CA ALA A 58 14.53 -5.11 -4.21
C ALA A 58 15.78 -5.70 -4.86
N TYR A 59 16.64 -4.85 -5.40
CA TYR A 59 17.85 -5.24 -6.12
C TYR A 59 19.06 -4.43 -5.67
N LEU A 60 20.24 -5.00 -5.86
CA LEU A 60 21.49 -4.26 -5.66
C LEU A 60 21.69 -3.28 -6.82
N SER A 61 22.43 -2.19 -6.55
CA SER A 61 22.66 -1.13 -7.53
C SER A 61 23.46 -1.59 -8.76
N ASP A 62 24.24 -2.65 -8.62
CA ASP A 62 25.06 -3.27 -9.68
C ASP A 62 24.26 -4.20 -10.61
N TRP A 63 22.98 -4.46 -10.31
CA TRP A 63 22.14 -5.25 -11.21
C TRP A 63 21.84 -4.52 -12.52
N PRO A 64 21.84 -5.23 -13.66
CA PRO A 64 21.38 -4.67 -14.93
C PRO A 64 19.95 -4.17 -14.84
N GLU A 65 19.68 -3.00 -15.42
CA GLU A 65 18.36 -2.36 -15.33
C GLU A 65 17.27 -3.20 -16.00
N GLU A 66 17.63 -3.90 -17.08
CA GLU A 66 16.74 -4.85 -17.77
C GLU A 66 16.29 -6.01 -16.87
N ASP A 67 17.19 -6.53 -16.03
CA ASP A 67 16.88 -7.62 -15.10
C ASP A 67 16.02 -7.13 -13.92
N LYS A 68 16.26 -5.90 -13.45
CA LYS A 68 15.42 -5.27 -12.43
C LYS A 68 13.99 -5.13 -12.95
N VAL A 69 13.81 -4.56 -14.14
CA VAL A 69 12.49 -4.38 -14.75
C VAL A 69 11.79 -5.72 -15.01
N LEU A 70 12.50 -6.72 -15.54
CA LEU A 70 11.94 -8.03 -15.82
C LEU A 70 11.46 -8.76 -14.56
N ARG A 71 12.11 -8.54 -13.43
CA ARG A 71 11.82 -9.23 -12.16
C ARG A 71 10.95 -8.42 -11.20
N SER A 72 10.73 -7.13 -11.46
CA SER A 72 9.91 -6.22 -10.66
C SER A 72 8.40 -6.48 -10.84
N HIS A 73 7.97 -7.70 -10.58
CA HIS A 73 6.55 -8.03 -10.60
C HIS A 73 5.89 -7.48 -9.33
N HIS A 74 5.07 -6.44 -9.50
CA HIS A 74 4.28 -5.89 -8.40
C HIS A 74 3.50 -7.02 -7.72
N LYS A 75 3.70 -7.16 -6.41
CA LYS A 75 3.08 -8.19 -5.58
C LYS A 75 2.57 -7.54 -4.31
N LEU A 76 1.38 -7.92 -3.88
CA LEU A 76 0.81 -7.53 -2.60
C LEU A 76 0.17 -8.76 -1.96
N GLU A 77 0.70 -9.19 -0.83
CA GLU A 77 0.27 -10.38 -0.11
C GLU A 77 -0.11 -10.02 1.32
N ARG A 78 -1.34 -10.34 1.71
CA ARG A 78 -1.81 -10.16 3.09
C ARG A 78 -1.22 -11.25 3.98
N VAL A 79 -0.47 -10.85 4.99
CA VAL A 79 0.22 -11.75 5.94
C VAL A 79 -0.34 -11.66 7.37
N GLY A 80 -1.32 -10.78 7.59
CA GLY A 80 -2.07 -10.62 8.84
C GLY A 80 -3.32 -9.78 8.62
N ASN A 81 -3.97 -9.32 9.69
CA ASN A 81 -5.25 -8.59 9.56
C ASN A 81 -5.12 -7.36 8.65
N TYR A 82 -4.10 -6.55 8.85
CA TYR A 82 -3.79 -5.40 8.01
C TYR A 82 -2.32 -5.38 7.58
N ALA A 83 -1.63 -6.49 7.82
CA ALA A 83 -0.23 -6.65 7.53
C ALA A 83 -0.07 -7.15 6.10
N TYR A 84 0.86 -6.53 5.37
CA TYR A 84 1.13 -6.85 3.97
C TYR A 84 2.62 -6.96 3.73
N ARG A 85 2.99 -7.85 2.81
CA ARG A 85 4.32 -7.86 2.20
C ARG A 85 4.18 -7.77 0.69
N GLY A 86 5.18 -7.19 0.03
CA GLY A 86 5.06 -6.95 -1.39
C GLY A 86 6.30 -6.41 -2.06
N VAL A 87 6.14 -6.23 -3.37
CA VAL A 87 7.10 -5.53 -4.23
C VAL A 87 6.33 -4.39 -4.89
N GLY A 88 6.85 -3.17 -4.76
CA GLY A 88 6.28 -1.97 -5.33
C GLY A 88 7.34 -1.10 -5.97
N GLN A 89 6.91 -0.01 -6.60
CA GLN A 89 7.76 0.96 -7.28
C GLN A 89 7.71 2.29 -6.54
N VAL A 90 8.87 2.86 -6.20
CA VAL A 90 8.92 4.22 -5.65
C VAL A 90 8.42 5.21 -6.69
N VAL A 91 7.42 6.01 -6.31
CA VAL A 91 6.80 7.05 -7.15
C VAL A 91 7.11 8.46 -6.65
N ASN A 92 7.50 8.61 -5.37
CA ASN A 92 8.04 9.85 -4.82
C ASN A 92 9.03 9.53 -3.70
N HIS A 93 10.33 9.65 -4.00
CA HIS A 93 11.39 9.38 -3.01
C HIS A 93 11.39 10.37 -1.86
N ALA A 94 11.18 11.66 -2.14
CA ALA A 94 11.23 12.73 -1.14
C ALA A 94 10.16 12.56 -0.05
N GLU A 95 9.00 12.01 -0.41
CA GLU A 95 7.90 11.71 0.53
C GLU A 95 7.87 10.23 0.96
N GLY A 96 8.69 9.35 0.39
CA GLY A 96 8.66 7.93 0.70
C GLY A 96 7.43 7.19 0.17
N LEU A 97 6.89 7.60 -0.97
CA LEU A 97 5.68 7.00 -1.55
C LEU A 97 6.00 5.85 -2.52
N VAL A 98 5.31 4.73 -2.34
CA VAL A 98 5.48 3.50 -3.13
C VAL A 98 4.14 3.09 -3.76
N ASP A 99 4.12 2.89 -5.09
CA ASP A 99 2.98 2.27 -5.79
C ASP A 99 3.11 0.75 -5.79
N VAL A 100 2.06 0.06 -5.36
CA VAL A 100 1.92 -1.39 -5.45
C VAL A 100 0.51 -1.73 -5.92
N LEU A 101 0.39 -2.36 -7.09
CA LEU A 101 -0.90 -2.72 -7.70
C LEU A 101 -1.95 -1.58 -7.68
N GLY A 102 -1.52 -0.35 -7.95
CA GLY A 102 -2.41 0.82 -8.00
C GLY A 102 -2.77 1.41 -6.64
N PHE A 103 -2.16 0.94 -5.54
CA PHE A 103 -2.23 1.57 -4.22
C PHE A 103 -0.94 2.32 -3.94
N VAL A 104 -1.04 3.58 -3.49
CA VAL A 104 0.13 4.32 -3.02
C VAL A 104 0.20 4.25 -1.51
N ILE A 105 1.29 3.66 -1.01
CA ILE A 105 1.57 3.49 0.42
C ILE A 105 2.67 4.47 0.81
N ASP A 106 2.41 5.23 1.87
CA ASP A 106 3.33 6.19 2.46
C ASP A 106 4.20 5.50 3.52
N PHE A 107 5.50 5.37 3.23
CA PHE A 107 6.51 4.84 4.16
C PHE A 107 7.28 5.95 4.87
N GLY A 108 7.05 7.23 4.54
CA GLY A 108 7.79 8.40 5.02
C GLY A 108 9.25 8.51 4.55
N SER A 109 9.93 7.38 4.29
CA SER A 109 11.26 7.34 3.67
C SER A 109 11.47 6.01 2.94
N VAL A 110 12.24 6.04 1.85
CA VAL A 110 12.58 4.85 1.05
C VAL A 110 14.07 4.85 0.70
N PRO A 111 14.67 3.66 0.50
CA PRO A 111 16.12 3.51 0.40
C PRO A 111 16.70 3.85 -0.98
N CYS A 112 15.87 3.91 -2.03
CA CYS A 112 16.30 4.12 -3.40
C CYS A 112 15.16 4.64 -4.29
N ASP A 113 15.52 5.15 -5.47
CA ASP A 113 14.61 5.32 -6.59
C ASP A 113 14.52 4.00 -7.35
N GLY A 114 13.37 3.33 -7.35
CA GLY A 114 13.22 2.03 -8.02
C GLY A 114 12.22 1.09 -7.37
N ALA A 115 12.36 -0.19 -7.73
CA ALA A 115 11.59 -1.26 -7.12
C ALA A 115 12.08 -1.53 -5.68
N VAL A 116 11.13 -1.63 -4.77
CA VAL A 116 11.36 -1.90 -3.36
C VAL A 116 10.54 -3.10 -2.90
N GLU A 117 11.13 -3.88 -2.02
CA GLU A 117 10.42 -4.91 -1.25
C GLU A 117 10.05 -4.32 0.11
N PHE A 118 8.87 -4.68 0.60
CA PHE A 118 8.38 -4.19 1.87
C PHE A 118 7.62 -5.25 2.66
N GLU A 119 7.59 -5.06 3.97
CA GLU A 119 6.72 -5.76 4.90
C GLU A 119 6.21 -4.76 5.94
N VAL A 120 4.89 -4.64 6.07
CA VAL A 120 4.21 -3.68 6.95
C VAL A 120 3.29 -4.43 7.90
N SER A 121 3.20 -3.96 9.14
CA SER A 121 2.38 -4.57 10.19
C SER A 121 0.91 -4.14 10.13
N ARG A 122 0.65 -2.94 9.60
CA ARG A 122 -0.69 -2.37 9.48
C ARG A 122 -0.72 -1.28 8.43
N VAL A 123 -1.73 -1.34 7.56
CA VAL A 123 -2.08 -0.30 6.59
C VAL A 123 -3.38 0.38 7.02
N ASP A 124 -3.37 1.70 7.04
CA ASP A 124 -4.45 2.57 7.49
C ASP A 124 -4.93 3.48 6.34
N ILE A 125 -6.21 3.90 6.38
CA ILE A 125 -6.82 4.91 5.50
C ILE A 125 -7.28 6.13 6.29
#